data_AF-A0A935M3A5-F1
#
_entry.id   AF-A0A935M3A5-F1
#
_cell.length_a   1.000
_cell.length_b   1.000
_cell.length_c   1.000
_cell.angle_alpha   90.00
_cell.angle_beta   90.00
_cell.angle_gamma   90.00
#
_symmetry.space_group_name_H-M   'P 1'
#
loop_
_entity.id
_entity.type
_entity.pdbx_description
1 polymer ?
#
loop_
_entity_poly.entity_id
_entity_poly.type
_entity_poly.pdbx_seq_one_letter_code
_entity_poly.pdbx_strand_id
1 'polypeptide(L)'
;MARTRLSQRQINTRALFSVQQILLSRGFEIKKTDTVEKLLVTETNAEDDIWITLFKIYNNTKLRTELKNYLYKKIESHSDEIIKLLKHPKFKNEYNRFDKTFEWYAGELMINKFAAFSASYGVLVKDIMRNTTGTESGDFDSLVVLRDTNLAYFECKAGTFDKDLIMKCYERMLSLNCQFSILFCVEKINEKKLIWDTSTIKIPVVNCHQLNKIKIKGKQNLTIYDLHNCYFIDMSGNVENKLRTALRINAAKINQLHFGIGLDNETFNTLGYDIQTIDFQGY
;
A
#
# COMPACT_ATOMS: atom_id res chain seq x y z
N MET A 1 18.65 2.01 -12.94
CA MET A 1 18.71 3.48 -12.93
C MET A 1 17.38 4.01 -12.40
N ALA A 2 17.37 4.75 -11.28
CA ALA A 2 16.17 5.45 -10.81
C ALA A 2 16.05 6.75 -11.60
N ARG A 3 15.02 6.88 -12.44
CA ARG A 3 14.69 8.15 -13.11
C ARG A 3 13.73 8.92 -12.20
N THR A 4 14.21 9.96 -11.55
CA THR A 4 13.38 10.89 -10.76
C THR A 4 12.91 12.11 -11.52
N ARG A 5 13.38 12.35 -12.75
CA ARG A 5 12.83 13.42 -13.59
C ARG A 5 11.62 12.90 -14.36
N LEU A 6 10.43 13.28 -13.90
CA LEU A 6 9.19 13.10 -14.64
C LEU A 6 9.23 14.02 -15.86
N SER A 7 9.00 13.47 -17.05
CA SER A 7 8.79 14.30 -18.24
C SER A 7 7.54 15.18 -18.07
N GLN A 8 7.47 16.30 -18.79
CA GLN A 8 6.28 17.17 -18.78
C GLN A 8 5.00 16.40 -19.11
N ARG A 9 5.07 15.41 -20.01
CA ARG A 9 3.96 14.52 -20.33
C ARG A 9 3.50 13.72 -19.11
N GLN A 10 4.43 13.20 -18.30
CA GLN A 10 4.11 12.48 -17.06
C GLN A 10 3.51 13.41 -16.00
N ILE A 11 4.00 14.65 -15.89
CA ILE A 11 3.43 15.67 -14.99
C ILE A 11 1.99 15.98 -15.41
N ASN A 12 1.76 16.27 -16.69
CA ASN A 12 0.42 16.55 -17.22
C ASN A 12 -0.53 15.35 -17.01
N THR A 13 -0.03 14.13 -17.21
CA THR A 13 -0.82 12.90 -16.96
C THR A 13 -1.17 12.76 -15.47
N ARG A 14 -0.21 13.00 -14.57
CA ARG A 14 -0.44 12.99 -13.10
C ARG A 14 -1.48 14.01 -12.68
N ALA A 15 -1.50 15.19 -13.29
CA ALA A 15 -2.48 16.23 -13.01
C ALA A 15 -3.90 15.84 -13.48
N LEU A 16 -4.01 15.37 -14.73
CA LEU A 16 -5.30 14.96 -15.33
C LEU A 16 -5.91 13.76 -14.61
N PHE A 17 -5.08 12.77 -14.25
CA PHE A 17 -5.50 11.56 -13.54
C PHE A 17 -5.04 11.58 -12.09
N SER A 18 -5.15 12.74 -11.43
CA SER A 18 -4.85 12.88 -10.01
C SER A 18 -5.92 12.19 -9.14
N VAL A 19 -5.55 11.76 -7.93
CA VAL A 19 -6.51 11.21 -6.95
C VAL A 19 -7.69 12.15 -6.76
N GLN A 20 -7.44 13.47 -6.70
CA GLN A 20 -8.48 14.47 -6.60
C GLN A 20 -9.46 14.43 -7.77
N GLN A 21 -8.98 14.42 -9.01
CA GLN A 21 -9.85 14.38 -10.19
C GLN A 21 -10.66 13.09 -10.25
N ILE A 22 -10.05 11.94 -9.94
CA ILE A 22 -10.75 10.65 -9.90
C ILE A 22 -11.82 10.63 -8.82
N LEU A 23 -11.51 11.08 -7.60
CA LEU A 23 -12.48 11.14 -6.51
C LEU A 23 -13.64 12.11 -6.82
N LEU A 24 -13.35 13.31 -7.34
CA LEU A 24 -14.37 14.26 -7.77
C LEU A 24 -15.28 13.68 -8.87
N SER A 25 -14.71 12.97 -9.85
CA SER A 25 -15.49 12.33 -10.92
C SER A 25 -16.43 11.23 -10.41
N ARG A 26 -16.13 10.66 -9.24
CA ARG A 26 -16.94 9.66 -8.55
C ARG A 26 -17.92 10.29 -7.54
N GLY A 27 -17.96 11.62 -7.44
CA GLY A 27 -18.85 12.36 -6.55
C GLY A 27 -18.33 12.56 -5.13
N PHE A 28 -17.04 12.31 -4.87
CA PHE A 28 -16.44 12.51 -3.54
C PHE A 28 -15.80 13.90 -3.40
N GLU A 29 -15.91 14.49 -2.21
CA GLU A 29 -15.24 15.76 -1.87
C GLU A 29 -14.02 15.52 -0.97
N ILE A 30 -12.85 15.98 -1.39
CA ILE A 30 -11.63 15.92 -0.57
C ILE A 30 -11.59 17.11 0.39
N LYS A 31 -11.56 16.83 1.70
CA LYS A 31 -11.34 17.83 2.76
C LYS A 31 -9.88 18.22 2.88
N LYS A 32 -8.97 17.26 2.77
CA LYS A 32 -7.53 17.47 2.94
C LYS A 32 -6.71 16.39 2.23
N THR A 33 -5.49 16.74 1.84
CA THR A 33 -4.41 15.79 1.55
C THR A 33 -3.17 16.25 2.31
N ASP A 34 -2.38 15.34 2.86
CA ASP A 34 -1.14 15.71 3.53
C ASP A 34 -0.11 16.24 2.52
N THR A 35 0.75 17.15 2.99
CA THR A 35 1.79 17.79 2.19
C THR A 35 3.17 17.30 2.62
N VAL A 36 4.23 17.71 1.89
CA VAL A 36 5.62 17.35 2.21
C VAL A 36 6.04 17.79 3.62
N GLU A 37 5.33 18.75 4.22
CA GLU A 37 5.54 19.22 5.59
C GLU A 37 5.28 18.15 6.66
N LYS A 38 4.65 17.03 6.32
CA LYS A 38 4.44 15.89 7.23
C LYS A 38 5.48 14.78 7.06
N LEU A 39 6.35 14.88 6.06
CA LEU A 39 7.36 13.87 5.74
C LEU A 39 8.66 14.10 6.52
N LEU A 40 9.55 13.10 6.50
CA LEU A 40 10.90 13.20 7.08
C LEU A 40 11.76 14.27 6.41
N VAL A 41 11.43 14.66 5.17
CA VAL A 41 12.07 15.74 4.43
C VAL A 41 10.98 16.72 3.99
N THR A 42 11.05 17.96 4.45
CA THR A 42 10.10 19.03 4.10
C THR A 42 10.58 19.86 2.90
N GLU A 43 11.34 19.24 2.00
CA GLU A 43 11.77 19.86 0.75
C GLU A 43 10.54 19.99 -0.17
N THR A 44 10.44 21.06 -0.96
CA THR A 44 9.33 21.23 -1.91
C THR A 44 9.79 21.05 -3.35
N ASN A 45 11.10 21.19 -3.60
CA ASN A 45 11.69 20.89 -4.88
C ASN A 45 11.70 19.37 -5.12
N ALA A 46 10.81 18.89 -5.98
CA ALA A 46 10.72 17.48 -6.36
C ALA A 46 11.96 16.98 -7.14
N GLU A 47 12.79 17.88 -7.66
CA GLU A 47 14.03 17.52 -8.36
C GLU A 47 15.23 17.32 -7.43
N ASP A 48 15.09 17.60 -6.14
CA ASP A 48 16.17 17.39 -5.18
C ASP A 48 16.51 15.89 -5.05
N ASP A 49 17.79 15.56 -5.12
CA ASP A 49 18.32 14.19 -5.01
C ASP A 49 18.01 13.52 -3.66
N ILE A 50 17.60 14.30 -2.66
CA ILE A 50 17.12 13.77 -1.39
C ILE A 50 15.92 12.84 -1.57
N TRP A 51 15.03 13.09 -2.55
CA TRP A 51 13.87 12.24 -2.82
C TRP A 51 14.28 10.86 -3.36
N ILE A 52 15.31 10.81 -4.21
CA ILE A 52 15.91 9.55 -4.67
C ILE A 52 16.46 8.78 -3.48
N THR A 53 17.18 9.51 -2.61
CA THR A 53 17.82 8.94 -1.42
C THR A 53 16.77 8.35 -0.47
N LEU A 54 15.69 9.10 -0.20
CA LEU A 54 14.59 8.68 0.64
C LEU A 54 13.87 7.46 0.06
N PHE A 55 13.56 7.47 -1.24
CA PHE A 55 12.97 6.32 -1.92
C PHE A 55 13.86 5.08 -1.84
N LYS A 56 15.19 5.25 -2.03
CA LYS A 56 16.17 4.16 -1.91
C LYS A 56 16.20 3.57 -0.50
N ILE A 57 16.16 4.40 0.53
CA ILE A 57 16.12 3.97 1.93
C ILE A 57 14.86 3.12 2.17
N TYR A 58 13.68 3.62 1.81
CA TYR A 58 12.43 2.89 2.03
C TYR A 58 12.32 1.62 1.18
N ASN A 59 12.90 1.57 -0.01
CA ASN A 59 12.92 0.37 -0.85
C ASN A 59 13.93 -0.69 -0.39
N ASN A 60 14.80 -0.39 0.57
CA ASN A 60 15.79 -1.32 1.10
C ASN A 60 15.47 -1.69 2.55
N THR A 61 15.22 -2.98 2.82
CA THR A 61 14.88 -3.47 4.16
C THR A 61 15.91 -3.09 5.23
N LYS A 62 17.21 -3.19 4.93
CA LYS A 62 18.27 -2.87 5.90
C LYS A 62 18.28 -1.38 6.25
N LEU A 63 18.30 -0.52 5.23
CA LEU A 63 18.33 0.93 5.41
C LEU A 63 17.06 1.44 6.11
N ARG A 64 15.89 0.92 5.75
CA ARG A 64 14.63 1.28 6.39
C ARG A 64 14.60 0.89 7.86
N THR A 65 15.06 -0.32 8.21
CA THR A 65 15.16 -0.77 9.61
C THR A 65 16.16 0.07 10.40
N GLU A 66 17.31 0.40 9.80
CA GLU A 66 18.30 1.27 10.42
C GLU A 66 17.75 2.69 10.66
N LEU A 67 17.07 3.30 9.68
CA LEU A 67 16.41 4.59 9.84
C LEU A 67 15.33 4.55 10.93
N LYS A 68 14.49 3.49 10.96
CA LYS A 68 13.49 3.27 12.02
C LYS A 68 14.17 3.18 13.39
N ASN A 69 15.24 2.40 13.52
CA ASN A 69 15.99 2.28 14.77
C ASN A 69 16.62 3.60 15.21
N TYR A 70 17.17 4.39 14.29
CA TYR A 70 17.66 5.72 14.57
C TYR A 70 16.56 6.64 15.11
N LEU A 71 15.41 6.70 14.43
CA LEU A 71 14.32 7.59 14.83
C LEU A 71 13.69 7.21 16.17
N TYR A 72 13.42 5.91 16.38
CA TYR A 72 12.67 5.39 17.53
C TYR A 72 13.54 5.07 18.74
N LYS A 73 14.76 4.56 18.52
CA LYS A 73 15.65 4.07 19.59
C LYS A 73 16.93 4.89 19.75
N LYS A 74 17.12 5.92 18.91
CA LYS A 74 18.32 6.77 18.88
C LYS A 74 19.63 5.98 18.70
N ILE A 75 19.55 4.85 17.98
CA ILE A 75 20.73 4.06 17.60
C ILE A 75 21.38 4.76 16.41
N GLU A 76 22.68 5.04 16.51
CA GLU A 76 23.43 5.70 15.43
C GLU A 76 23.39 4.89 14.13
N SER A 77 23.42 5.61 13.02
CA SER A 77 23.43 5.05 11.68
C SER A 77 24.81 5.21 11.05
N HIS A 78 25.25 4.18 10.33
CA HIS A 78 26.53 4.16 9.62
C HIS A 78 26.36 4.10 8.10
N SER A 79 25.14 3.91 7.61
CA SER A 79 24.86 3.87 6.17
C SER A 79 24.93 5.27 5.53
N ASP A 80 25.69 5.40 4.44
CA ASP A 80 25.89 6.66 3.72
C ASP A 80 24.57 7.32 3.29
N GLU A 81 23.59 6.54 2.83
CA GLU A 81 22.28 7.07 2.43
C GLU A 81 21.54 7.71 3.60
N ILE A 82 21.59 7.08 4.77
CA ILE A 82 20.93 7.60 5.97
C ILE A 82 21.69 8.81 6.48
N ILE A 83 23.02 8.77 6.53
CA ILE A 83 23.83 9.94 6.91
C ILE A 83 23.54 11.13 5.99
N LYS A 84 23.44 10.90 4.67
CA LYS A 84 23.04 11.93 3.69
C LYS A 84 21.65 12.49 4.00
N LEU A 85 20.69 11.62 4.34
CA LEU A 85 19.36 12.05 4.77
C LEU A 85 19.40 12.90 6.03
N LEU A 86 20.09 12.43 7.08
CA LEU A 86 20.17 13.09 8.38
C LEU A 86 20.85 14.47 8.33
N LYS A 87 21.82 14.65 7.42
CA LYS A 87 22.52 15.92 7.20
C LYS A 87 21.76 16.90 6.30
N HIS A 88 20.66 16.49 5.69
CA HIS A 88 19.91 17.37 4.79
C HIS A 88 19.24 18.52 5.56
N PRO A 89 19.34 19.79 5.13
CA PRO A 89 18.81 20.94 5.89
C PRO A 89 17.30 20.89 6.16
N LYS A 90 16.55 20.21 5.29
CA LYS A 90 15.09 20.02 5.41
C LYS A 90 14.68 18.73 6.12
N PHE A 91 15.64 17.96 6.65
CA PHE A 91 15.34 16.77 7.41
C PHE A 91 14.70 17.11 8.77
N LYS A 92 13.70 16.33 9.17
CA LYS A 92 13.01 16.45 10.46
C LYS A 92 13.15 15.16 11.25
N ASN A 93 13.83 15.25 12.39
CA ASN A 93 14.09 14.12 13.29
C ASN A 93 12.88 13.83 14.21
N GLU A 94 11.75 13.44 13.62
CA GLU A 94 10.53 13.12 14.35
C GLU A 94 10.04 11.73 13.95
N TYR A 95 9.88 10.83 14.92
CA TYR A 95 9.53 9.43 14.65
C TYR A 95 8.15 9.29 13.97
N ASN A 96 7.17 10.11 14.33
CA ASN A 96 5.83 10.11 13.71
C ASN A 96 5.84 10.39 12.19
N ARG A 97 6.87 11.09 11.70
CA ARG A 97 7.03 11.37 10.26
C ARG A 97 7.47 10.15 9.48
N PHE A 98 8.01 9.12 10.15
CA PHE A 98 8.39 7.87 9.51
C PHE A 98 7.17 7.18 8.88
N ASP A 99 6.04 7.16 9.59
CA ASP A 99 4.80 6.55 9.12
C ASP A 99 4.23 7.32 7.93
N LYS A 100 4.15 8.66 8.04
CA LYS A 100 3.70 9.51 6.92
C LYS A 100 4.60 9.42 5.69
N THR A 101 5.90 9.23 5.90
CA THR A 101 6.85 9.01 4.80
C THR A 101 6.69 7.61 4.21
N PHE A 102 6.27 6.61 5.00
CA PHE A 102 5.94 5.29 4.47
C PHE A 102 4.70 5.34 3.58
N GLU A 103 3.67 6.07 3.99
CA GLU A 103 2.45 6.32 3.19
C GLU A 103 2.79 6.95 1.83
N TRP A 104 3.60 8.02 1.83
CA TRP A 104 4.11 8.64 0.60
C TRP A 104 4.88 7.65 -0.28
N TYR A 105 5.79 6.88 0.34
CA TYR A 105 6.61 5.91 -0.37
C TYR A 105 5.77 4.82 -1.06
N ALA A 106 4.71 4.33 -0.40
CA ALA A 106 3.83 3.31 -0.97
C ALA A 106 3.20 3.80 -2.29
N GLY A 107 2.71 5.04 -2.31
CA GLY A 107 2.18 5.67 -3.52
C GLY A 107 3.24 5.88 -4.61
N GLU A 108 4.40 6.44 -4.27
CA GLU A 108 5.48 6.66 -5.24
C GLU A 108 6.06 5.34 -5.79
N LEU A 109 6.06 4.26 -5.01
CA LEU A 109 6.44 2.94 -5.48
C LEU A 109 5.53 2.47 -6.61
N MET A 110 4.22 2.69 -6.47
CA MET A 110 3.23 2.37 -7.50
C MET A 110 3.43 3.18 -8.78
N ILE A 111 3.78 4.45 -8.67
CA ILE A 111 4.03 5.27 -9.85
C ILE A 111 5.34 4.85 -10.53
N ASN A 112 6.42 4.72 -9.76
CA ASN A 112 7.77 4.52 -10.29
C ASN A 112 8.01 3.10 -10.83
N LYS A 113 7.33 2.09 -10.29
CA LYS A 113 7.55 0.67 -10.65
C LYS A 113 6.39 0.02 -11.39
N PHE A 114 5.17 0.52 -11.20
CA PHE A 114 3.97 -0.06 -11.78
C PHE A 114 3.22 0.91 -12.67
N ALA A 115 3.85 2.05 -12.99
CA ALA A 115 3.34 3.06 -13.89
C ALA A 115 1.94 3.56 -13.51
N ALA A 116 1.56 3.55 -12.23
CA ALA A 116 0.33 4.21 -11.78
C ALA A 116 0.27 5.66 -12.27
N PHE A 117 -0.92 6.17 -12.53
CA PHE A 117 -1.08 7.54 -13.02
C PHE A 117 -0.68 8.56 -11.96
N SER A 118 -1.14 8.39 -10.73
CA SER A 118 -0.86 9.30 -9.62
C SER A 118 -1.06 8.59 -8.28
N ALA A 119 -0.63 9.25 -7.20
CA ALA A 119 -0.92 8.84 -5.84
C ALA A 119 -1.06 10.07 -4.95
N SER A 120 -1.74 9.91 -3.82
CA SER A 120 -1.83 10.90 -2.75
C SER A 120 -1.80 10.19 -1.41
N TYR A 121 -1.33 10.87 -0.36
CA TYR A 121 -1.19 10.29 0.98
C TYR A 121 -1.85 11.20 2.03
N GLY A 122 -2.27 10.61 3.16
CA GLY A 122 -3.02 11.32 4.19
C GLY A 122 -4.25 12.03 3.64
N VAL A 123 -5.04 11.33 2.81
CA VAL A 123 -6.22 11.89 2.15
C VAL A 123 -7.41 11.81 3.11
N LEU A 124 -8.04 12.95 3.37
CA LEU A 124 -9.29 13.05 4.13
C LEU A 124 -10.45 13.38 3.18
N VAL A 125 -11.44 12.51 3.10
CA VAL A 125 -12.65 12.68 2.26
C VAL A 125 -13.86 12.97 3.14
N LYS A 126 -14.71 13.91 2.71
CA LYS A 126 -15.93 14.30 3.43
C LYS A 126 -17.04 13.27 3.28
N ASP A 127 -17.96 13.28 4.23
CA ASP A 127 -19.26 12.58 4.18
C ASP A 127 -19.18 11.06 3.92
N ILE A 128 -18.02 10.46 4.23
CA ILE A 128 -17.86 9.00 4.24
C ILE A 128 -18.30 8.45 5.60
N MET A 129 -19.55 8.01 5.66
CA MET A 129 -20.07 7.28 6.81
C MET A 129 -19.92 5.77 6.66
N ARG A 130 -19.56 5.15 7.80
CA ARG A 130 -19.56 3.72 8.16
C ARG A 130 -18.22 2.98 8.03
N ASN A 131 -17.43 3.09 9.09
CA ASN A 131 -16.90 1.89 9.71
C ASN A 131 -17.92 1.36 10.73
N THR A 132 -17.79 0.10 11.13
CA THR A 132 -18.59 -0.57 12.17
C THR A 132 -18.62 0.16 13.53
N THR A 133 -17.83 1.23 13.71
CA THR A 133 -17.75 2.03 14.94
C THR A 133 -18.45 3.40 14.86
N GLY A 134 -19.07 3.75 13.72
CA GLY A 134 -19.80 5.02 13.57
C GLY A 134 -18.90 6.26 13.50
N THR A 135 -17.60 6.09 13.25
CA THR A 135 -16.64 7.20 13.09
C THR A 135 -16.32 7.48 11.62
N GLU A 136 -15.88 8.72 11.32
CA GLU A 136 -15.45 9.11 9.97
C GLU A 136 -14.39 8.14 9.44
N SER A 137 -14.72 7.41 8.37
CA SER A 137 -13.78 6.51 7.68
C SER A 137 -13.03 7.23 6.55
N GLY A 138 -13.13 8.56 6.52
CA GLY A 138 -12.59 9.40 5.46
C GLY A 138 -11.07 9.52 5.44
N ASP A 139 -10.33 8.95 6.39
CA ASP A 139 -8.87 9.06 6.50
C ASP A 139 -8.15 7.89 5.82
N PHE A 140 -7.43 8.19 4.74
CA PHE A 140 -6.74 7.22 3.90
C PHE A 140 -5.24 7.50 3.86
N ASP A 141 -4.48 6.53 4.36
CA ASP A 141 -3.01 6.49 4.34
C ASP A 141 -2.43 6.77 2.95
N SER A 142 -2.72 5.94 1.93
CA SER A 142 -2.35 6.26 0.54
C SER A 142 -3.37 5.73 -0.48
N LEU A 143 -3.75 6.60 -1.41
CA LEU A 143 -4.61 6.28 -2.56
C LEU A 143 -3.81 6.38 -3.85
N VAL A 144 -3.99 5.39 -4.72
CA VAL A 144 -3.26 5.27 -5.99
C VAL A 144 -4.25 5.17 -7.13
N VAL A 145 -4.07 6.00 -8.16
CA VAL A 145 -4.81 5.90 -9.42
C VAL A 145 -4.07 4.98 -10.38
N LEU A 146 -4.66 3.84 -10.69
CA LEU A 146 -4.13 2.86 -11.63
C LEU A 146 -4.35 3.30 -13.08
N ARG A 147 -3.70 2.60 -14.02
CA ARG A 147 -3.74 2.94 -15.47
C ARG A 147 -5.11 2.77 -16.12
N ASP A 148 -5.96 1.97 -15.52
CA ASP A 148 -7.36 1.76 -15.89
C ASP A 148 -8.31 2.71 -15.14
N THR A 149 -7.77 3.76 -14.48
CA THR A 149 -8.49 4.76 -13.67
C THR A 149 -9.16 4.20 -12.42
N ASN A 150 -8.91 2.94 -12.08
CA ASN A 150 -9.33 2.37 -10.82
C ASN A 150 -8.48 2.89 -9.67
N LEU A 151 -9.07 2.91 -8.47
CA LEU A 151 -8.37 3.27 -7.24
C LEU A 151 -7.87 2.00 -6.54
N ALA A 152 -6.63 2.04 -6.07
CA ALA A 152 -6.11 1.09 -5.09
C ALA A 152 -5.84 1.83 -3.78
N TYR A 153 -6.24 1.21 -2.67
CA TYR A 153 -6.00 1.77 -1.33
C TYR A 153 -4.87 1.05 -0.62
N PHE A 154 -3.96 1.79 0.01
CA PHE A 154 -2.86 1.26 0.80
C PHE A 154 -3.02 1.75 2.24
N GLU A 155 -3.38 0.85 3.16
CA GLU A 155 -3.30 1.08 4.60
C GLU A 155 -1.88 0.73 5.04
N CYS A 156 -1.11 1.72 5.46
CA CYS A 156 0.32 1.59 5.75
C CYS A 156 0.54 1.51 7.26
N LYS A 157 1.34 0.52 7.71
CA LYS A 157 1.69 0.34 9.12
C LYS A 157 3.18 0.08 9.29
N ALA A 158 3.85 0.89 10.11
CA ALA A 158 5.23 0.59 10.48
C ALA A 158 5.36 -0.58 11.46
N GLY A 159 4.26 -1.01 12.10
CA GLY A 159 4.17 -2.10 13.05
C GLY A 159 3.36 -3.30 12.54
N THR A 160 2.74 -4.02 13.47
CA THR A 160 1.75 -5.06 13.18
C THR A 160 0.35 -4.46 13.04
N PHE A 161 -0.60 -5.24 12.56
CA PHE A 161 -2.03 -4.93 12.56
C PHE A 161 -2.80 -5.93 13.43
N ASP A 162 -4.04 -5.59 13.72
CA ASP A 162 -5.02 -6.41 14.42
C ASP A 162 -6.31 -6.50 13.60
N LYS A 163 -7.29 -7.26 14.11
CA LYS A 163 -8.61 -7.43 13.49
C LYS A 163 -9.28 -6.12 13.11
N ASP A 164 -9.26 -5.12 13.99
CA ASP A 164 -9.95 -3.85 13.79
C ASP A 164 -9.33 -3.06 12.64
N LEU A 165 -8.01 -3.07 12.53
CA LEU A 165 -7.31 -2.47 11.38
C LEU A 165 -7.63 -3.19 10.07
N ILE A 166 -7.76 -4.52 10.08
CA ILE A 166 -8.15 -5.27 8.89
C ILE A 166 -9.56 -4.86 8.44
N MET A 167 -10.52 -4.81 9.37
CA MET A 167 -11.89 -4.37 9.10
C MET A 167 -11.93 -2.94 8.57
N LYS A 168 -11.23 -2.00 9.23
CA LYS A 168 -11.15 -0.60 8.79
C LYS A 168 -10.59 -0.48 7.37
N CYS A 169 -9.55 -1.24 7.05
CA CYS A 169 -8.97 -1.22 5.71
C CYS A 169 -10.00 -1.66 4.64
N TYR A 170 -10.80 -2.68 4.95
CA TYR A 170 -11.90 -3.12 4.09
C TYR A 170 -13.00 -2.10 3.92
N GLU A 171 -13.49 -1.55 5.03
CA GLU A 171 -14.57 -0.57 5.02
C GLU A 171 -14.16 0.70 4.26
N ARG A 172 -12.91 1.15 4.44
CA ARG A 172 -12.28 2.24 3.67
C ARG A 172 -12.17 1.90 2.18
N MET A 173 -11.71 0.70 1.84
CA MET A 173 -11.65 0.27 0.44
C MET A 173 -13.04 0.32 -0.23
N LEU A 174 -14.06 -0.21 0.45
CA LEU A 174 -15.43 -0.25 -0.05
C LEU A 174 -16.02 1.16 -0.17
N SER A 175 -15.77 2.04 0.79
CA SER A 175 -16.38 3.38 0.82
C SER A 175 -15.98 4.27 -0.36
N LEU A 176 -14.80 4.05 -0.94
CA LEU A 176 -14.31 4.76 -2.13
C LEU A 176 -14.46 3.98 -3.44
N ASN A 177 -15.08 2.80 -3.40
CA ASN A 177 -15.12 1.86 -4.53
C ASN A 177 -13.72 1.60 -5.09
N CYS A 178 -12.76 1.36 -4.20
CA CYS A 178 -11.42 0.92 -4.58
C CYS A 178 -11.50 -0.50 -5.14
N GLN A 179 -10.71 -0.78 -6.18
CA GLN A 179 -10.66 -2.09 -6.83
C GLN A 179 -10.09 -3.16 -5.88
N PHE A 180 -9.08 -2.78 -5.09
CA PHE A 180 -8.52 -3.58 -4.02
C PHE A 180 -7.87 -2.69 -2.97
N SER A 181 -7.55 -3.28 -1.82
CA SER A 181 -6.70 -2.66 -0.81
C SER A 181 -5.47 -3.50 -0.48
N ILE A 182 -4.46 -2.84 0.06
CA ILE A 182 -3.24 -3.46 0.56
C ILE A 182 -3.01 -2.99 1.99
N LEU A 183 -3.00 -3.94 2.94
CA LEU A 183 -2.42 -3.74 4.26
C LEU A 183 -0.91 -3.91 4.15
N PHE A 184 -0.23 -2.78 4.08
CA PHE A 184 1.18 -2.71 3.78
C PHE A 184 2.00 -2.45 5.04
N CYS A 185 2.83 -3.43 5.42
CA CYS A 185 3.48 -3.43 6.73
C CYS A 185 4.99 -3.43 6.63
N VAL A 186 5.66 -2.62 7.45
CA VAL A 186 7.13 -2.63 7.52
C VAL A 186 7.65 -3.91 8.17
N GLU A 187 6.97 -4.38 9.22
CA GLU A 187 7.27 -5.61 9.96
C GLU A 187 6.85 -6.85 9.17
N LYS A 188 7.54 -7.98 9.39
CA LYS A 188 7.19 -9.26 8.77
C LYS A 188 5.83 -9.75 9.27
N ILE A 189 4.99 -10.27 8.37
CA ILE A 189 3.69 -10.84 8.75
C ILE A 189 3.90 -12.15 9.52
N ASN A 190 3.26 -12.25 10.68
CA ASN A 190 3.12 -13.49 11.44
C ASN A 190 1.85 -14.22 10.98
N GLU A 191 2.03 -15.30 10.22
CA GLU A 191 0.92 -16.09 9.65
C GLU A 191 -0.06 -16.60 10.70
N LYS A 192 0.42 -17.10 11.85
CA LYS A 192 -0.46 -17.60 12.92
C LYS A 192 -1.34 -16.48 13.49
N LYS A 193 -0.76 -15.30 13.69
CA LYS A 193 -1.51 -14.13 14.15
C LYS A 193 -2.49 -13.65 13.08
N LEU A 194 -2.10 -13.64 11.80
CA LEU A 194 -3.00 -13.28 10.70
C LEU A 194 -4.21 -14.21 10.61
N ILE A 195 -4.00 -15.53 10.70
CA ILE A 195 -5.10 -16.51 10.75
C ILE A 195 -6.02 -16.20 11.94
N TRP A 196 -5.46 -15.98 13.13
CA TRP A 196 -6.25 -15.63 14.31
C TRP A 196 -7.06 -14.35 14.12
N ASP A 197 -6.42 -13.26 13.70
CA ASP A 197 -7.05 -11.95 13.56
C ASP A 197 -8.13 -11.96 12.48
N THR A 198 -7.94 -12.79 11.44
CA THR A 198 -8.92 -12.93 10.36
C THR A 198 -10.05 -13.87 10.69
N SER A 199 -9.87 -14.92 11.51
CA SER A 199 -10.84 -16.01 11.78
C SER A 199 -12.27 -15.59 12.18
N THR A 200 -12.44 -14.34 12.63
CA THR A 200 -13.72 -13.79 13.11
C THR A 200 -14.15 -12.53 12.36
N ILE A 201 -13.50 -12.23 11.24
CA ILE A 201 -13.84 -11.11 10.37
C ILE A 201 -15.07 -11.47 9.56
N LYS A 202 -15.99 -10.52 9.42
CA LYS A 202 -17.14 -10.63 8.53
C LYS A 202 -17.00 -9.58 7.47
N ILE A 203 -16.66 -10.00 6.25
CA ILE A 203 -16.57 -9.07 5.13
C ILE A 203 -17.99 -8.63 4.74
N PRO A 204 -18.30 -7.33 4.72
CA PRO A 204 -19.68 -6.84 4.59
C PRO A 204 -20.43 -7.26 3.31
N VAL A 205 -19.72 -7.71 2.28
CA VAL A 205 -20.26 -7.95 0.93
C VAL A 205 -20.21 -9.40 0.48
N VAL A 206 -19.69 -10.32 1.31
CA VAL A 206 -19.60 -11.74 0.96
C VAL A 206 -19.99 -12.65 2.12
N ASN A 207 -20.78 -13.68 1.81
CA ASN A 207 -21.28 -14.64 2.79
C ASN A 207 -20.21 -15.67 3.19
N CYS A 208 -19.21 -15.89 2.34
CA CYS A 208 -18.07 -16.75 2.64
C CYS A 208 -16.82 -16.10 2.07
N HIS A 209 -15.70 -16.28 2.78
CA HIS A 209 -14.42 -15.79 2.32
C HIS A 209 -13.29 -16.69 2.83
N GLN A 210 -12.16 -16.57 2.16
CA GLN A 210 -11.00 -17.40 2.39
C GLN A 210 -9.80 -16.49 2.61
N LEU A 211 -8.99 -16.84 3.60
CA LEU A 211 -7.63 -16.36 3.68
C LEU A 211 -6.76 -17.29 2.83
N ASN A 212 -6.17 -16.78 1.76
CA ASN A 212 -5.22 -17.54 0.97
C ASN A 212 -3.80 -17.02 1.18
N LYS A 213 -2.88 -17.98 1.09
CA LYS A 213 -1.45 -17.76 1.01
C LYS A 213 -1.04 -17.91 -0.44
N ILE A 214 -0.44 -16.87 -0.99
CA ILE A 214 -0.04 -16.80 -2.39
C ILE A 214 1.49 -16.78 -2.46
N LYS A 215 2.06 -17.73 -3.20
CA LYS A 215 3.50 -17.82 -3.45
C LYS A 215 3.77 -17.73 -4.95
N ILE A 216 4.88 -17.09 -5.31
CA ILE A 216 5.45 -17.26 -6.66
C ILE A 216 6.15 -18.62 -6.69
N LYS A 217 5.87 -19.44 -7.71
CA LYS A 217 6.51 -20.75 -7.89
C LYS A 217 8.03 -20.64 -7.81
N GLY A 218 8.64 -21.47 -6.97
CA GLY A 218 10.08 -21.48 -6.73
C GLY A 218 10.63 -20.32 -5.89
N LYS A 219 9.80 -19.42 -5.33
CA LYS A 219 10.26 -18.25 -4.55
C LYS A 219 9.47 -18.06 -3.24
N GLN A 220 9.89 -18.78 -2.19
CA GLN A 220 9.23 -18.75 -0.88
C GLN A 220 9.28 -17.39 -0.17
N ASN A 221 10.34 -16.60 -0.39
CA ASN A 221 10.54 -15.29 0.24
C ASN A 221 9.62 -14.17 -0.31
N LEU A 222 8.76 -14.48 -1.29
CA LEU A 222 7.83 -13.53 -1.92
C LEU A 222 6.37 -13.85 -1.62
N THR A 223 6.13 -14.51 -0.48
CA THR A 223 4.78 -14.83 -0.01
C THR A 223 3.99 -13.53 0.26
N ILE A 224 2.74 -13.51 -0.21
CA ILE A 224 1.71 -12.55 0.20
C ILE A 224 0.49 -13.33 0.67
N TYR A 225 -0.45 -12.63 1.30
CA TYR A 225 -1.75 -13.21 1.64
C TYR A 225 -2.84 -12.34 1.05
N ASP A 226 -3.99 -12.94 0.79
CA ASP A 226 -5.20 -12.22 0.47
C ASP A 226 -6.35 -12.76 1.28
N LEU A 227 -7.17 -11.83 1.74
CA LEU A 227 -8.53 -12.09 2.14
C LEU A 227 -9.33 -11.39 1.02
N HIS A 228 -10.13 -12.09 0.24
CA HIS A 228 -10.91 -11.51 -0.87
C HIS A 228 -10.14 -10.49 -1.76
N ASN A 229 -10.36 -9.18 -1.58
CA ASN A 229 -9.71 -8.08 -2.33
C ASN A 229 -8.80 -7.21 -1.43
N CYS A 230 -8.50 -7.66 -0.22
CA CYS A 230 -7.54 -7.05 0.68
C CYS A 230 -6.28 -7.92 0.73
N TYR A 231 -5.17 -7.38 0.25
CA TYR A 231 -3.88 -8.06 0.21
C TYR A 231 -3.02 -7.67 1.42
N PHE A 232 -2.35 -8.63 2.04
CA PHE A 232 -1.42 -8.40 3.13
C PHE A 232 0.01 -8.57 2.62
N ILE A 233 0.78 -7.49 2.70
CA ILE A 233 2.15 -7.44 2.21
C ILE A 233 3.04 -6.87 3.30
N ASP A 234 4.09 -7.62 3.67
CA ASP A 234 5.19 -7.05 4.43
C ASP A 234 6.34 -6.58 3.53
N MET A 235 7.15 -5.67 4.06
CA MET A 235 8.30 -5.12 3.37
C MET A 235 9.60 -5.96 3.50
N SER A 236 9.50 -7.22 3.94
CA SER A 236 10.64 -8.14 3.90
C SER A 236 10.82 -8.73 2.50
N GLY A 237 12.07 -8.90 2.08
CA GLY A 237 12.38 -9.41 0.74
C GLY A 237 12.11 -8.40 -0.39
N ASN A 238 11.76 -8.90 -1.57
CA ASN A 238 11.52 -8.05 -2.74
C ASN A 238 10.06 -7.59 -2.80
N VAL A 239 9.81 -6.40 -2.24
CA VAL A 239 8.50 -5.74 -2.19
C VAL A 239 7.90 -5.51 -3.56
N GLU A 240 8.71 -5.13 -4.55
CA GLU A 240 8.25 -4.94 -5.93
C GLU A 240 7.61 -6.22 -6.46
N ASN A 241 8.23 -7.38 -6.25
CA ASN A 241 7.62 -8.64 -6.68
C ASN A 241 6.35 -8.99 -5.91
N LYS A 242 6.27 -8.67 -4.61
CA LYS A 242 5.05 -8.90 -3.83
C LYS A 242 3.87 -8.06 -4.33
N LEU A 243 4.09 -6.77 -4.60
CA LEU A 243 3.08 -5.90 -5.21
C LEU A 243 2.70 -6.35 -6.62
N ARG A 244 3.69 -6.76 -7.43
CA ARG A 244 3.45 -7.35 -8.75
C ARG A 244 2.54 -8.57 -8.67
N THR A 245 2.73 -9.43 -7.67
CA THR A 245 1.84 -10.57 -7.41
C THR A 245 0.43 -10.11 -7.10
N ALA A 246 0.24 -9.18 -6.14
CA ALA A 246 -1.09 -8.67 -5.80
C ALA A 246 -1.82 -8.11 -7.04
N LEU A 247 -1.15 -7.29 -7.85
CA LEU A 247 -1.71 -6.72 -9.08
C LEU A 247 -2.13 -7.80 -10.10
N ARG A 248 -1.29 -8.82 -10.31
CA ARG A 248 -1.57 -9.89 -11.29
C ARG A 248 -2.68 -10.82 -10.82
N ILE A 249 -2.69 -11.18 -9.53
CA ILE A 249 -3.78 -11.96 -8.93
C ILE A 249 -5.08 -11.18 -9.04
N ASN A 250 -5.08 -9.89 -8.71
CA ASN A 250 -6.28 -9.06 -8.80
C ASN A 250 -6.82 -8.99 -10.23
N ALA A 251 -5.95 -8.74 -11.21
CA ALA A 251 -6.35 -8.71 -12.63
C ALA A 251 -6.90 -10.07 -13.11
N ALA A 252 -6.28 -11.18 -12.68
CA ALA A 252 -6.75 -12.52 -13.01
C ALA A 252 -8.13 -12.81 -12.40
N LYS A 253 -8.37 -12.44 -11.14
CA LYS A 253 -9.70 -12.55 -10.49
C LYS A 253 -10.77 -11.78 -11.26
N ILE A 254 -10.48 -10.51 -11.62
CA ILE A 254 -11.41 -9.67 -12.39
C ILE A 254 -11.73 -10.31 -13.74
N ASN A 255 -10.72 -10.79 -14.46
CA ASN A 255 -10.90 -11.43 -15.76
C ASN A 255 -11.73 -12.73 -15.64
N GLN A 256 -11.42 -13.59 -14.68
CA GLN A 256 -12.20 -14.82 -14.46
C GLN A 256 -13.67 -14.54 -14.17
N LEU A 257 -13.95 -13.55 -13.31
CA LEU A 257 -15.31 -13.13 -13.01
C LEU A 257 -16.01 -12.54 -14.24
N HIS A 258 -15.31 -11.74 -15.04
CA HIS A 258 -15.83 -11.19 -16.28
C HIS A 258 -16.26 -12.27 -17.29
N PHE A 259 -15.52 -13.37 -17.36
CA PHE A 259 -15.83 -14.51 -18.24
C PHE A 259 -16.73 -15.57 -17.60
N GLY A 260 -17.20 -15.37 -16.36
CA GLY A 260 -18.07 -16.32 -15.66
C GLY A 260 -17.40 -17.66 -15.32
N ILE A 261 -16.07 -17.74 -15.37
CA ILE A 261 -15.29 -18.97 -15.17
C ILE A 261 -15.25 -19.36 -13.67
N GLY A 262 -15.66 -18.46 -12.77
CA GLY A 262 -15.44 -18.62 -11.34
C GLY A 262 -13.95 -18.51 -10.99
N LEU A 263 -13.64 -18.40 -9.70
CA LEU A 263 -12.24 -18.35 -9.26
C LEU A 263 -11.65 -19.76 -9.24
N ASP A 264 -10.77 -20.05 -10.20
CA ASP A 264 -10.11 -21.34 -10.36
C ASP A 264 -8.60 -21.27 -10.05
N ASN A 265 -8.11 -22.24 -9.26
CA ASN A 265 -6.72 -22.40 -8.87
C ASN A 265 -5.79 -22.81 -10.03
N GLU A 266 -6.29 -23.52 -11.04
CA GLU A 266 -5.49 -23.93 -12.20
C GLU A 266 -5.04 -22.72 -13.03
N THR A 267 -5.90 -21.71 -13.16
CA THR A 267 -5.55 -20.43 -13.77
C THR A 267 -4.38 -19.76 -13.06
N PHE A 268 -4.42 -19.65 -11.74
CA PHE A 268 -3.32 -19.04 -10.97
C PHE A 268 -2.03 -19.86 -11.04
N ASN A 269 -2.16 -21.19 -11.04
CA ASN A 269 -1.06 -22.12 -11.27
C ASN A 269 -0.38 -21.89 -12.63
N THR A 270 -1.17 -21.68 -13.68
CA THR A 270 -0.68 -21.38 -15.04
C THR A 270 0.03 -20.03 -15.10
N LEU A 271 -0.44 -19.06 -14.31
CA LEU A 271 0.21 -17.75 -14.15
C LEU A 271 1.48 -17.78 -13.29
N GLY A 272 1.86 -18.95 -12.77
CA GLY A 272 3.09 -19.15 -12.00
C GLY A 272 2.95 -18.93 -10.49
N TYR A 273 1.72 -19.03 -9.96
CA TYR A 273 1.41 -18.83 -8.55
C TYR A 273 0.89 -20.11 -7.90
N ASP A 274 1.39 -20.40 -6.71
CA ASP A 274 0.81 -21.42 -5.83
C ASP A 274 -0.12 -20.71 -4.84
N ILE A 275 -1.42 -20.98 -4.92
CA ILE A 275 -2.43 -20.46 -3.99
C ILE A 275 -2.88 -21.59 -3.08
N GLN A 276 -2.76 -21.36 -1.78
CA GLN A 276 -3.21 -22.27 -0.74
C GLN A 276 -4.20 -21.55 0.17
N THR A 277 -5.44 -22.02 0.25
CA THR A 277 -6.37 -21.60 1.30
C THR A 277 -5.84 -22.09 2.64
N ILE A 278 -5.62 -21.16 3.57
CA ILE A 278 -5.06 -21.44 4.92
C ILE A 278 -6.08 -21.22 6.02
N ASP A 279 -7.17 -20.51 5.74
CA ASP A 279 -8.34 -20.41 6.60
C ASP A 279 -9.59 -20.23 5.74
N PHE A 280 -10.66 -20.96 6.06
CA PHE A 280 -11.95 -20.86 5.38
C PHE A 280 -12.99 -20.36 6.37
N GLN A 281 -13.60 -19.22 6.05
CA GLN A 281 -14.63 -18.61 6.86
C GLN A 281 -15.94 -18.62 6.08
N GLY A 282 -16.72 -19.66 6.33
CA GLY A 282 -18.12 -19.78 5.94
C GLY A 282 -18.99 -19.83 7.18
N TYR A 283 -20.21 -19.32 7.06
CA TYR A 283 -21.28 -19.59 8.02
C TYR A 283 -21.64 -21.07 8.06
#